data_AF-A0A0C9Y248-F1
#
_entry.id   AF-A0A0C9Y248-F1
#
_cell.length_a   1.000
_cell.length_b   1.000
_cell.length_c   1.000
_cell.angle_alpha   90.00
_cell.angle_beta   90.00
_cell.angle_gamma   90.00
#
_symmetry.space_group_name_H-M   'P 1'
#
loop_
_entity.id
_entity.type
_entity.pdbx_description
1 polymer ?
#
loop_
_entity_poly.entity_id
_entity_poly.type
_entity_poly.pdbx_seq_one_letter_code
_entity_poly.pdbx_strand_id
1 'polypeptide(L)'
;MLAYRPQGGAGNDRVLISLQDLSGANNATFAPPLCGQSGQCRMYIWTMTTPNRDGSLENEIIVHEMTHGIANRMTGGGTGRCLQTTEVGGMGEGWPDAFAEFQESATITDYIMGAYVYKPAGIRNYPYTTNPYSSIASLNEVHIRFSTTAATNPDGPGGNIVFLHLFIDALALQPCDPTFVSAREAWIQTDKNRYNGANKFLLWEAFASLGLGVNANNYRGFYLYYRSAQHVEALIHT
;
A
#
# COMPACT_ATOMS: atom_id res chain seq x y z
N MET A 1 21.91 -28.76 -13.49
CA MET A 1 22.57 -27.50 -13.12
C MET A 1 21.84 -26.36 -13.81
N LEU A 2 20.98 -25.64 -13.08
CA LEU A 2 20.47 -24.34 -13.48
C LEU A 2 21.42 -23.30 -12.92
N ALA A 3 22.00 -22.47 -13.78
CA ALA A 3 22.95 -21.45 -13.37
C ALA A 3 22.25 -20.38 -12.50
N TYR A 4 22.64 -20.30 -11.23
CA TYR A 4 22.33 -19.16 -10.37
C TYR A 4 23.02 -17.93 -10.95
N ARG A 5 22.29 -17.09 -11.70
CA ARG A 5 22.72 -15.71 -11.93
C ARG A 5 22.55 -14.98 -10.60
N PRO A 6 23.58 -14.38 -9.99
CA PRO A 6 23.37 -13.54 -8.82
C PRO A 6 22.53 -12.35 -9.29
N GLN A 7 21.26 -12.28 -8.90
CA GLN A 7 20.33 -11.22 -9.35
C GLN A 7 20.60 -9.84 -8.71
N GLY A 8 21.80 -9.59 -8.17
CA GLY A 8 22.10 -8.40 -7.36
C GLY A 8 21.49 -8.48 -5.95
N GLY A 9 21.79 -7.49 -5.10
CA GLY A 9 21.31 -7.42 -3.71
C GLY A 9 22.07 -8.28 -2.69
N ALA A 10 21.66 -8.20 -1.41
CA ALA A 10 22.20 -9.00 -0.31
C ALA A 10 21.20 -10.09 0.10
N GLY A 11 21.59 -11.37 0.02
CA GLY A 11 20.73 -12.51 0.40
C GLY A 11 20.70 -12.80 1.91
N ASN A 12 20.20 -13.98 2.28
CA ASN A 12 19.96 -14.42 3.69
C ASN A 12 18.93 -13.59 4.46
N ASP A 13 17.95 -13.04 3.76
CA ASP A 13 17.01 -12.05 4.28
C ASP A 13 15.54 -12.49 4.16
N ARG A 14 15.27 -13.80 4.18
CA ARG A 14 13.91 -14.37 4.21
C ARG A 14 13.06 -13.71 5.29
N VAL A 15 11.77 -13.53 5.06
CA VAL A 15 10.86 -13.08 6.11
C VAL A 15 10.64 -14.19 7.14
N LEU A 16 10.77 -13.85 8.42
CA LEU A 16 10.38 -14.69 9.55
C LEU A 16 8.97 -14.29 9.97
N ILE A 17 8.05 -15.25 10.00
CA ILE A 17 6.66 -15.02 10.36
C ILE A 17 6.36 -15.76 11.66
N SER A 18 5.96 -15.03 12.68
CA SER A 18 5.50 -15.55 13.96
C SER A 18 3.98 -15.46 14.00
N LEU A 19 3.30 -16.60 14.15
CA LEU A 19 1.84 -16.68 14.26
C LEU A 19 1.45 -16.77 15.73
N GLN A 20 0.35 -16.12 16.11
CA GLN A 20 -0.14 -16.08 17.50
C GLN A 20 0.97 -15.68 18.49
N ASP A 21 1.79 -14.71 18.10
CA ASP A 21 2.96 -14.32 18.87
C ASP A 21 2.54 -13.75 20.23
N LEU A 22 3.11 -14.30 21.31
CA LEU A 22 2.70 -13.98 22.68
C LEU A 22 3.18 -12.61 23.18
N SER A 23 3.97 -11.88 22.38
CA SER A 23 4.45 -10.54 22.73
C SER A 23 3.36 -9.45 22.61
N GLY A 24 2.23 -9.76 21.98
CA GLY A 24 1.16 -8.79 21.73
C GLY A 24 -0.23 -9.41 21.55
N ALA A 25 -1.23 -8.53 21.41
CA ALA A 25 -2.61 -8.86 21.10
C ALA A 25 -3.27 -7.68 20.38
N ASN A 26 -4.36 -7.92 19.64
CA ASN A 26 -5.14 -6.88 18.94
C ASN A 26 -4.31 -6.01 17.99
N ASN A 27 -3.29 -6.58 17.37
CA ASN A 27 -2.39 -5.87 16.47
C ASN A 27 -1.68 -6.86 15.53
N ALA A 28 -0.79 -6.34 14.68
CA ALA A 28 0.29 -7.07 14.04
C ALA A 28 1.49 -6.13 13.88
N THR A 29 2.66 -6.65 13.54
CA THR A 29 3.84 -5.80 13.27
C THR A 29 4.76 -6.42 12.23
N PHE A 30 5.38 -5.58 11.41
CA PHE A 30 6.56 -5.91 10.64
C PHE A 30 7.77 -5.08 11.08
N ALA A 31 8.87 -5.75 11.39
CA ALA A 31 10.16 -5.11 11.62
C ALA A 31 11.02 -5.22 10.34
N PRO A 32 11.22 -4.13 9.58
CA PRO A 32 12.03 -4.15 8.38
C PRO A 32 13.51 -3.85 8.70
N PRO A 33 14.42 -4.82 8.62
CA PRO A 33 15.84 -4.54 8.76
C PRO A 33 16.44 -4.10 7.42
N LEU A 34 17.71 -3.71 7.47
CA LEU A 34 18.55 -3.48 6.31
C LEU A 34 18.56 -4.71 5.38
N CYS A 35 18.87 -4.50 4.10
CA CYS A 35 19.12 -5.59 3.15
C CYS A 35 20.14 -6.60 3.72
N GLY A 36 19.91 -7.90 3.46
CA GLY A 36 20.76 -8.98 3.98
C GLY A 36 20.40 -9.45 5.40
N GLN A 37 19.34 -8.91 6.00
CA GLN A 37 18.82 -9.36 7.29
C GLN A 37 17.34 -9.74 7.17
N SER A 38 16.92 -10.80 7.84
CA SER A 38 15.54 -11.26 7.82
C SER A 38 14.58 -10.26 8.47
N GLY A 39 13.56 -9.81 7.72
CA GLY A 39 12.41 -9.11 8.29
C GLY A 39 11.61 -10.00 9.22
N GLN A 40 11.02 -9.42 10.26
CA GLN A 40 10.19 -10.17 11.22
C GLN A 40 8.75 -9.65 11.19
N CYS A 41 7.84 -10.47 10.69
CA CYS A 41 6.40 -10.28 10.79
C CYS A 41 5.87 -11.02 12.03
N ARG A 42 5.07 -10.35 12.85
CA ARG A 42 4.41 -10.93 14.02
C ARG A 42 2.92 -10.71 13.90
N MET A 43 2.18 -11.80 13.89
CA MET A 43 0.72 -11.83 13.89
C MET A 43 0.23 -12.17 15.30
N TYR A 44 -0.78 -11.45 15.79
CA TYR A 44 -1.30 -11.66 17.15
C TYR A 44 -2.73 -12.19 17.16
N ILE A 45 -3.13 -12.71 18.32
CA ILE A 45 -4.54 -13.00 18.62
C ILE A 45 -5.28 -11.69 18.91
N TRP A 46 -6.50 -11.58 18.38
CA TRP A 46 -7.42 -10.48 18.61
C TRP A 46 -8.54 -10.90 19.56
N THR A 47 -8.72 -10.13 20.61
CA THR A 47 -9.63 -10.37 21.75
C THR A 47 -10.85 -9.45 21.72
N MET A 48 -11.17 -8.89 20.56
CA MET A 48 -12.28 -7.93 20.38
C MET A 48 -13.60 -8.59 20.00
N THR A 49 -13.58 -9.89 19.69
CA THR A 49 -14.75 -10.70 19.35
C THR A 49 -14.87 -11.89 20.29
N THR A 50 -16.02 -12.56 20.28
CA THR A 50 -16.21 -13.84 20.98
C THR A 50 -16.63 -14.92 19.97
N PRO A 51 -15.84 -16.00 19.78
CA PRO A 51 -14.51 -16.23 20.35
C PRO A 51 -13.46 -15.22 19.84
N ASN A 52 -12.27 -15.20 20.48
CA ASN A 52 -11.10 -14.50 19.96
C ASN A 52 -10.82 -14.94 18.52
N ARG A 53 -10.34 -14.03 17.68
CA ARG A 53 -10.01 -14.28 16.28
C ARG A 53 -8.50 -14.21 16.07
N ASP A 54 -7.99 -15.04 15.18
CA ASP A 54 -6.57 -15.06 14.83
C ASP A 54 -6.33 -14.10 13.66
N GLY A 55 -5.51 -13.06 13.87
CA GLY A 55 -5.19 -12.09 12.82
C GLY A 55 -4.50 -12.72 11.60
N SER A 56 -3.90 -13.89 11.78
CA SER A 56 -3.28 -14.66 10.69
C SER A 56 -4.28 -15.20 9.67
N LEU A 57 -5.59 -15.19 9.99
CA LEU A 57 -6.66 -15.63 9.10
C LEU A 57 -7.29 -14.47 8.31
N GLU A 58 -6.85 -13.24 8.53
CA GLU A 58 -7.29 -12.05 7.80
C GLU A 58 -6.17 -11.62 6.84
N ASN A 59 -6.37 -11.90 5.55
CA ASN A 59 -5.31 -11.81 4.55
C ASN A 59 -4.80 -10.37 4.36
N GLU A 60 -5.68 -9.39 4.45
CA GLU A 60 -5.34 -7.96 4.42
C GLU A 60 -4.36 -7.52 5.52
N ILE A 61 -4.43 -8.08 6.74
CA ILE A 61 -3.50 -7.71 7.82
C ILE A 61 -2.10 -8.24 7.50
N ILE A 62 -1.97 -9.49 7.05
CA ILE A 62 -0.65 -10.02 6.72
C ILE A 62 -0.05 -9.33 5.49
N VAL A 63 -0.87 -8.99 4.49
CA VAL A 63 -0.42 -8.23 3.32
C VAL A 63 0.00 -6.81 3.72
N HIS A 64 -0.75 -6.16 4.62
CA HIS A 64 -0.40 -4.86 5.19
C HIS A 64 1.01 -4.92 5.82
N GLU A 65 1.24 -5.85 6.75
CA GLU A 65 2.52 -5.98 7.43
C GLU A 65 3.68 -6.29 6.46
N MET A 66 3.45 -7.17 5.49
CA MET A 66 4.47 -7.47 4.47
C MET A 66 4.83 -6.25 3.62
N THR A 67 3.86 -5.35 3.39
CA THR A 67 4.04 -4.14 2.60
C THR A 67 4.88 -3.09 3.32
N HIS A 68 4.84 -3.03 4.67
CA HIS A 68 5.84 -2.26 5.44
C HIS A 68 7.27 -2.66 5.08
N GLY A 69 7.52 -3.97 4.94
CA GLY A 69 8.79 -4.52 4.50
C GLY A 69 9.20 -4.05 3.10
N ILE A 70 8.27 -4.16 2.14
CA ILE A 70 8.48 -3.73 0.75
C ILE A 70 8.77 -2.23 0.69
N ALA A 71 7.91 -1.40 1.28
CA ALA A 71 8.02 0.06 1.24
C ALA A 71 9.32 0.56 1.87
N ASN A 72 9.71 0.03 3.04
CA ASN A 72 10.96 0.42 3.71
C ASN A 72 12.21 -0.01 2.91
N ARG A 73 12.17 -1.18 2.27
CA ARG A 73 13.29 -1.67 1.46
C ARG A 73 13.41 -0.93 0.14
N MET A 74 12.30 -0.59 -0.52
CA MET A 74 12.35 0.03 -1.84
C MET A 74 12.61 1.54 -1.77
N THR A 75 12.02 2.23 -0.79
CA THR A 75 12.14 3.69 -0.66
C THR A 75 13.56 4.12 -0.35
N GLY A 76 14.06 5.11 -1.10
CA GLY A 76 15.41 5.64 -0.91
C GLY A 76 16.52 4.63 -1.19
N GLY A 77 16.25 3.60 -1.99
CA GLY A 77 17.27 2.74 -2.59
C GLY A 77 17.83 1.63 -1.68
N GLY A 78 17.00 0.92 -0.92
CA GLY A 78 17.47 -0.28 -0.20
C GLY A 78 17.94 -0.06 1.23
N THR A 79 17.87 1.17 1.75
CA THR A 79 18.47 1.49 3.05
C THR A 79 17.61 1.08 4.24
N GLY A 80 16.32 0.79 4.06
CA GLY A 80 15.42 0.41 5.17
C GLY A 80 15.16 1.54 6.19
N ARG A 81 15.57 2.78 5.90
CA ARG A 81 15.57 3.90 6.85
C ARG A 81 14.93 5.17 6.28
N CYS A 82 14.18 5.04 5.20
CA CYS A 82 13.68 6.17 4.43
C CYS A 82 12.19 6.43 4.60
N LEU A 83 11.58 5.80 5.61
CA LEU A 83 10.20 6.02 6.02
C LEU A 83 10.10 6.33 7.52
N GLN A 84 10.82 7.35 7.99
CA GLN A 84 11.05 7.60 9.43
C GLN A 84 10.40 8.89 9.95
N THR A 85 10.02 9.81 9.07
CA THR A 85 9.34 11.05 9.50
C THR A 85 7.84 10.83 9.71
N THR A 86 7.18 11.71 10.47
CA THR A 86 5.74 11.58 10.77
C THR A 86 4.85 11.64 9.52
N GLU A 87 5.17 12.50 8.55
CA GLU A 87 4.43 12.59 7.28
C GLU A 87 4.56 11.28 6.50
N VAL A 88 5.76 10.71 6.50
CA VAL A 88 6.06 9.46 5.83
C VAL A 88 5.53 8.24 6.58
N GLY A 89 5.40 8.28 7.90
CA GLY A 89 4.74 7.24 8.69
C GLY A 89 3.25 7.13 8.36
N GLY A 90 2.58 8.26 8.08
CA GLY A 90 1.20 8.24 7.58
C GLY A 90 1.06 7.59 6.20
N MET A 91 1.98 7.88 5.27
CA MET A 91 2.04 7.15 3.99
C MET A 91 2.44 5.68 4.20
N GLY A 92 3.33 5.43 5.15
CA GLY A 92 3.81 4.11 5.54
C GLY A 92 2.71 3.20 6.04
N GLU A 93 1.63 3.73 6.62
CA GLU A 93 0.43 2.96 7.00
C GLU A 93 -0.61 2.87 5.89
N GLY A 94 -0.82 3.94 5.09
CA GLY A 94 -1.80 3.94 4.00
C GLY A 94 -1.38 3.11 2.77
N TRP A 95 -0.08 3.03 2.48
CA TRP A 95 0.44 2.20 1.39
C TRP A 95 0.17 0.70 1.57
N PRO A 96 0.45 0.11 2.76
CA PRO A 96 0.02 -1.23 3.11
C PRO A 96 -1.46 -1.54 2.92
N ASP A 97 -2.35 -0.67 3.39
CA ASP A 97 -3.81 -0.81 3.25
C ASP A 97 -4.22 -0.83 1.77
N ALA A 98 -3.73 0.14 1.00
CA ALA A 98 -3.94 0.23 -0.43
C ALA A 98 -3.41 -1.00 -1.18
N PHE A 99 -2.22 -1.48 -0.83
CA PHE A 99 -1.64 -2.65 -1.47
C PHE A 99 -2.48 -3.90 -1.19
N ALA A 100 -2.92 -4.09 0.06
CA ALA A 100 -3.82 -5.18 0.45
C ALA A 100 -5.14 -5.12 -0.32
N GLU A 101 -5.77 -3.95 -0.38
CA GLU A 101 -7.02 -3.76 -1.09
C GLU A 101 -6.92 -4.12 -2.56
N PHE A 102 -5.94 -3.58 -3.27
CA PHE A 102 -5.82 -3.74 -4.71
C PHE A 102 -5.35 -5.13 -5.12
N GLN A 103 -4.69 -5.85 -4.21
CA GLN A 103 -4.38 -7.26 -4.39
C GLN A 103 -5.63 -8.16 -4.26
N GLU A 104 -6.55 -7.82 -3.36
CA GLU A 104 -7.72 -8.66 -3.02
C GLU A 104 -8.98 -8.31 -3.82
N SER A 105 -9.16 -7.03 -4.13
CA SER A 105 -10.37 -6.52 -4.75
C SER A 105 -10.34 -6.77 -6.25
N ALA A 106 -11.38 -7.46 -6.73
CA ALA A 106 -11.69 -7.60 -8.15
C ALA A 106 -12.82 -6.64 -8.59
N THR A 107 -13.35 -5.86 -7.65
CA THR A 107 -14.44 -4.90 -7.86
C THR A 107 -14.15 -3.63 -7.09
N ILE A 108 -14.57 -2.49 -7.63
CA ILE A 108 -14.51 -1.21 -6.96
C ILE A 108 -15.69 -1.13 -5.99
N THR A 109 -15.42 -1.36 -4.71
CA THR A 109 -16.40 -1.34 -3.61
C THR A 109 -15.75 -0.72 -2.38
N ASP A 110 -16.56 -0.30 -1.41
CA ASP A 110 -16.00 0.16 -0.14
C ASP A 110 -15.16 -0.96 0.50
N TYR A 111 -13.92 -0.67 0.85
CA TYR A 111 -12.99 -1.61 1.48
C TYR A 111 -12.85 -1.31 2.97
N ILE A 112 -12.94 -2.37 3.78
CA ILE A 112 -12.99 -2.30 5.24
C ILE A 112 -11.91 -3.20 5.80
N MET A 113 -10.83 -2.59 6.28
CA MET A 113 -9.76 -3.32 6.94
C MET A 113 -10.14 -3.80 8.35
N GLY A 114 -9.75 -5.03 8.69
CA GLY A 114 -9.85 -5.63 10.01
C GLY A 114 -11.29 -5.98 10.40
N ALA A 115 -12.17 -6.14 9.41
CA ALA A 115 -13.58 -6.44 9.65
C ALA A 115 -13.77 -7.80 10.33
N TYR A 116 -12.93 -8.77 9.97
CA TYR A 116 -12.93 -10.08 10.61
C TYR A 116 -12.41 -9.98 12.05
N VAL A 117 -11.25 -9.39 12.35
CA VAL A 117 -10.74 -9.44 13.74
C VAL A 117 -11.40 -8.48 14.73
N TYR A 118 -12.10 -7.44 14.27
CA TYR A 118 -12.60 -6.37 15.16
C TYR A 118 -14.12 -6.19 15.16
N LYS A 119 -14.68 -5.52 14.14
CA LYS A 119 -16.12 -5.20 14.04
C LYS A 119 -16.49 -4.96 12.57
N PRO A 120 -17.78 -5.01 12.19
CA PRO A 120 -18.19 -4.83 10.79
C PRO A 120 -17.73 -3.52 10.12
N ALA A 121 -17.46 -2.47 10.91
CA ALA A 121 -16.94 -1.20 10.42
C ALA A 121 -15.41 -1.14 10.28
N GLY A 122 -14.70 -2.22 10.63
CA GLY A 122 -13.24 -2.29 10.56
C GLY A 122 -12.50 -1.51 11.65
N ILE A 123 -11.16 -1.51 11.54
CA ILE A 123 -10.22 -0.88 12.49
C ILE A 123 -9.89 0.57 12.13
N ARG A 124 -10.22 1.02 10.92
CA ARG A 124 -9.99 2.38 10.43
C ARG A 124 -11.20 3.28 10.75
N ASN A 125 -11.01 4.60 10.70
CA ASN A 125 -12.05 5.56 11.09
C ASN A 125 -13.22 5.59 10.08
N TYR A 126 -12.92 5.39 8.81
CA TYR A 126 -13.89 5.31 7.72
C TYR A 126 -13.45 4.22 6.74
N PRO A 127 -14.39 3.55 6.05
CA PRO A 127 -14.07 2.69 4.91
C PRO A 127 -13.33 3.47 3.83
N TYR A 128 -12.51 2.75 3.05
CA TYR A 128 -11.96 3.28 1.80
C TYR A 128 -13.07 3.26 0.77
N THR A 129 -13.43 4.41 0.22
CA THR A 129 -14.63 4.59 -0.61
C THR A 129 -14.36 5.49 -1.80
N THR A 130 -15.10 5.23 -2.87
CA THR A 130 -15.03 6.00 -4.13
C THR A 130 -16.06 7.14 -4.17
N ASN A 131 -16.93 7.29 -3.17
CA ASN A 131 -17.97 8.34 -3.12
C ASN A 131 -17.38 9.65 -2.55
N PRO A 132 -17.30 10.77 -3.31
CA PRO A 132 -18.26 11.25 -4.33
C PRO A 132 -17.91 11.04 -5.83
N TYR A 133 -16.90 10.26 -6.19
CA TYR A 133 -16.39 10.08 -7.55
C TYR A 133 -17.12 9.00 -8.37
N SER A 134 -18.44 8.85 -8.18
CA SER A 134 -19.28 7.88 -8.91
C SER A 134 -19.25 8.06 -10.43
N SER A 135 -18.79 9.22 -10.92
CA SER A 135 -18.56 9.48 -12.35
C SER A 135 -17.46 8.59 -12.95
N ILE A 136 -16.44 8.21 -12.18
CA ILE A 136 -15.30 7.40 -12.66
C ILE A 136 -15.69 5.93 -12.80
N ALA A 137 -16.50 5.40 -11.87
CA ALA A 137 -17.07 4.05 -11.98
C ALA A 137 -17.94 3.85 -13.24
N SER A 138 -18.40 4.94 -13.88
CA SER A 138 -19.16 4.91 -15.12
C SER A 138 -18.29 4.95 -16.40
N LEU A 139 -16.98 5.16 -16.26
CA LEU A 139 -16.05 5.17 -17.39
C LEU A 139 -15.81 3.74 -17.87
N ASN A 140 -16.19 3.47 -19.12
CA ASN A 140 -16.08 2.16 -19.75
C ASN A 140 -14.67 1.91 -20.32
N GLU A 141 -13.64 2.17 -19.52
CA GLU A 141 -12.24 1.99 -19.89
C GLU A 141 -11.70 0.65 -19.37
N VAL A 142 -10.86 -0.02 -20.16
CA VAL A 142 -10.28 -1.32 -19.79
C VAL A 142 -9.29 -1.23 -18.62
N HIS A 143 -8.61 -0.09 -18.44
CA HIS A 143 -7.74 0.16 -17.29
C HIS A 143 -8.50 0.53 -16.01
N ILE A 144 -9.82 0.73 -16.05
CA ILE A 144 -10.65 0.99 -14.86
C ILE A 144 -11.28 -0.31 -14.33
N ARG A 145 -11.31 -1.39 -15.13
CA ARG A 145 -11.79 -2.69 -14.68
C ARG A 145 -10.71 -3.42 -13.90
N PHE A 146 -11.01 -3.79 -12.65
CA PHE A 146 -10.12 -4.63 -11.86
C PHE A 146 -10.07 -6.05 -12.44
N SER A 147 -8.87 -6.61 -12.46
CA SER A 147 -8.62 -7.99 -12.84
C SER A 147 -8.86 -8.90 -11.64
N THR A 148 -9.63 -9.97 -11.84
CA THR A 148 -9.77 -11.08 -10.87
C THR A 148 -8.50 -11.91 -10.71
N THR A 149 -7.48 -11.65 -11.53
CA THR A 149 -6.21 -12.39 -11.55
C THR A 149 -5.01 -11.55 -11.12
N ALA A 150 -5.23 -10.32 -10.63
CA ALA A 150 -4.14 -9.41 -10.28
C ALA A 150 -3.14 -10.00 -9.27
N ALA A 151 -3.62 -10.85 -8.35
CA ALA A 151 -2.77 -11.54 -7.37
C ALA A 151 -1.82 -12.60 -7.99
N THR A 152 -2.07 -13.07 -9.21
CA THR A 152 -1.30 -14.18 -9.83
C THR A 152 -0.81 -13.89 -11.24
N ASN A 153 -1.29 -12.82 -11.88
CA ASN A 153 -0.92 -12.43 -13.23
C ASN A 153 -0.67 -10.92 -13.32
N PRO A 154 0.61 -10.50 -13.41
CA PRO A 154 0.97 -9.09 -13.53
C PRO A 154 0.89 -8.56 -14.97
N ASP A 155 0.61 -9.39 -15.98
CA ASP A 155 0.67 -8.98 -17.39
C ASP A 155 -0.67 -8.45 -17.92
N GLY A 156 -1.73 -8.49 -17.10
CA GLY A 156 -3.05 -8.04 -17.47
C GLY A 156 -3.20 -6.51 -17.50
N PRO A 157 -4.16 -5.97 -18.27
CA PRO A 157 -4.40 -4.52 -18.36
C PRO A 157 -5.31 -3.97 -17.26
N GLY A 158 -5.68 -4.78 -16.26
CA GLY A 158 -6.65 -4.38 -15.24
C GLY A 158 -6.13 -3.25 -14.36
N GLY A 159 -7.02 -2.37 -13.91
CA GLY A 159 -6.64 -1.18 -13.14
C GLY A 159 -5.88 -1.48 -11.86
N ASN A 160 -6.25 -2.56 -11.18
CA ASN A 160 -5.51 -3.03 -10.02
C ASN A 160 -4.11 -3.56 -10.35
N ILE A 161 -3.91 -4.16 -11.53
CA ILE A 161 -2.57 -4.55 -11.99
C ILE A 161 -1.74 -3.31 -12.32
N VAL A 162 -2.32 -2.34 -13.04
CA VAL A 162 -1.66 -1.06 -13.35
C VAL A 162 -1.26 -0.35 -12.06
N PHE A 163 -2.17 -0.26 -11.09
CA PHE A 163 -1.87 0.29 -9.78
C PHE A 163 -0.69 -0.41 -9.10
N LEU A 164 -0.73 -1.74 -8.99
CA LEU A 164 0.32 -2.49 -8.29
C LEU A 164 1.70 -2.29 -8.95
N HIS A 165 1.76 -2.16 -10.28
CA HIS A 165 2.98 -1.79 -10.99
C HIS A 165 3.45 -0.38 -10.64
N LEU A 166 2.56 0.60 -10.73
CA LEU A 166 2.89 2.00 -10.43
C LEU A 166 3.32 2.18 -8.97
N PHE A 167 2.68 1.46 -8.04
CA PHE A 167 3.00 1.45 -6.63
C PHE A 167 4.44 0.99 -6.39
N ILE A 168 4.78 -0.20 -6.87
CA ILE A 168 6.12 -0.78 -6.69
C ILE A 168 7.19 0.09 -7.34
N ASP A 169 6.94 0.58 -8.56
CA ASP A 169 7.88 1.45 -9.25
C ASP A 169 8.05 2.80 -8.51
N ALA A 170 6.98 3.35 -7.93
CA ALA A 170 7.00 4.66 -7.28
C ALA A 170 7.82 4.61 -5.99
N LEU A 171 7.72 3.51 -5.24
CA LEU A 171 8.56 3.27 -4.07
C LEU A 171 10.05 3.26 -4.44
N ALA A 172 10.42 2.68 -5.58
CA ALA A 172 11.81 2.66 -6.04
C ALA A 172 12.31 4.05 -6.52
N LEU A 173 11.40 4.91 -6.98
CA LEU A 173 11.74 6.20 -7.58
C LEU A 173 11.72 7.36 -6.58
N GLN A 174 10.85 7.30 -5.56
CA GLN A 174 10.68 8.38 -4.60
C GLN A 174 11.92 8.59 -3.72
N PRO A 175 12.20 9.83 -3.27
CA PRO A 175 13.36 10.13 -2.44
C PRO A 175 13.23 9.49 -1.04
N CYS A 176 14.33 9.53 -0.28
CA CYS A 176 14.29 9.17 1.14
C CYS A 176 13.42 10.17 1.92
N ASP A 177 12.57 9.67 2.82
CA ASP A 177 11.57 10.44 3.55
C ASP A 177 10.75 11.39 2.65
N PRO A 178 10.00 10.84 1.68
CA PRO A 178 9.27 11.64 0.71
C PRO A 178 8.17 12.48 1.38
N THR A 179 7.91 13.69 0.85
CA THR A 179 6.64 14.37 1.11
C THR A 179 5.55 13.81 0.22
N PHE A 180 4.27 14.08 0.53
CA PHE A 180 3.15 13.73 -0.34
C PHE A 180 3.32 14.21 -1.79
N VAL A 181 3.86 15.42 -1.95
CA VAL A 181 4.12 16.01 -3.27
C VAL A 181 5.22 15.23 -3.98
N SER A 182 6.31 14.88 -3.31
CA SER A 182 7.38 14.10 -3.94
C SER A 182 6.96 12.65 -4.26
N ALA A 183 6.11 12.05 -3.43
CA ALA A 183 5.52 10.75 -3.70
C ALA A 183 4.62 10.84 -4.95
N ARG A 184 3.73 11.85 -5.04
CA ARG A 184 2.93 12.11 -6.25
C ARG A 184 3.76 12.19 -7.52
N GLU A 185 4.81 12.99 -7.50
CA GLU A 185 5.66 13.16 -8.68
C GLU A 185 6.31 11.83 -9.08
N ALA A 186 6.67 10.97 -8.12
CA ALA A 186 7.16 9.63 -8.41
C ALA A 186 6.10 8.78 -9.14
N TRP A 187 4.84 8.79 -8.68
CA TRP A 187 3.73 8.08 -9.35
C TRP A 187 3.50 8.53 -10.80
N ILE A 188 3.51 9.84 -11.06
CA ILE A 188 3.35 10.37 -12.42
C ILE A 188 4.54 9.98 -13.30
N GLN A 189 5.75 9.98 -12.74
CA GLN A 189 6.96 9.61 -13.46
C GLN A 189 7.02 8.11 -13.75
N THR A 190 6.50 7.24 -12.88
CA THR A 190 6.44 5.80 -13.14
C THR A 190 5.43 5.45 -14.22
N ASP A 191 4.29 6.15 -14.26
CA ASP A 191 3.36 6.06 -15.40
C ASP A 191 4.02 6.50 -16.70
N LYS A 192 4.83 7.56 -16.65
CA LYS A 192 5.62 7.98 -17.81
C LYS A 192 6.62 6.91 -18.25
N ASN A 193 7.28 6.24 -17.32
CA ASN A 193 8.30 5.23 -17.61
C ASN A 193 7.71 3.93 -18.15
N ARG A 194 6.63 3.44 -17.54
CA ARG A 194 6.05 2.12 -17.83
C ARG A 194 4.98 2.16 -18.91
N TYR A 195 4.09 3.16 -18.86
CA TYR A 195 2.91 3.27 -19.73
C TYR A 195 2.97 4.49 -20.66
N ASN A 196 4.14 5.10 -20.81
CA ASN A 196 4.38 6.27 -21.65
C ASN A 196 3.51 7.50 -21.28
N GLY A 197 2.95 7.55 -20.07
CA GLY A 197 2.12 8.64 -19.60
C GLY A 197 0.63 8.47 -19.91
N ALA A 198 0.19 7.27 -20.25
CA ALA A 198 -1.21 6.99 -20.64
C ALA A 198 -2.22 7.34 -19.54
N ASN A 199 -1.84 7.20 -18.26
CA ASN A 199 -2.72 7.42 -17.12
C ASN A 199 -2.51 8.78 -16.45
N LYS A 200 -1.68 9.64 -17.02
CA LYS A 200 -1.29 10.93 -16.42
C LYS A 200 -2.48 11.81 -16.03
N PHE A 201 -3.51 11.90 -16.87
CA PHE A 201 -4.68 12.72 -16.56
C PHE A 201 -5.44 12.16 -15.35
N LEU A 202 -5.67 10.84 -15.34
CA LEU A 202 -6.33 10.13 -14.24
C LEU A 202 -5.59 10.32 -12.93
N LEU A 203 -4.26 10.11 -12.94
CA LEU A 203 -3.41 10.34 -11.78
C LEU A 203 -3.52 11.79 -11.28
N TRP A 204 -3.43 12.79 -12.17
CA TRP A 204 -3.56 14.19 -11.74
C TRP A 204 -4.93 14.52 -11.16
N GLU A 205 -6.00 13.99 -11.74
CA GLU A 205 -7.36 14.14 -11.23
C GLU A 205 -7.50 13.51 -9.84
N ALA A 206 -7.00 12.28 -9.69
CA ALA A 206 -6.91 11.55 -8.44
C ALA A 206 -6.24 12.36 -7.32
N PHE A 207 -4.97 12.74 -7.52
CA PHE A 207 -4.21 13.54 -6.57
C PHE A 207 -4.88 14.90 -6.28
N ALA A 208 -5.41 15.59 -7.30
CA ALA A 208 -6.06 16.88 -7.12
C ALA A 208 -7.33 16.80 -6.27
N SER A 209 -8.11 15.73 -6.43
CA SER A 209 -9.34 15.48 -5.68
C SER A 209 -9.10 15.36 -4.16
N LEU A 210 -7.85 15.10 -3.77
CA LEU A 210 -7.41 14.90 -2.38
C LEU A 210 -6.56 16.06 -1.85
N GLY A 211 -6.64 17.20 -2.53
CA GLY A 211 -5.87 18.38 -2.15
C GLY A 211 -4.38 18.31 -2.50
N LEU A 212 -3.96 17.30 -3.27
CA LEU A 212 -2.60 17.13 -3.80
C LEU A 212 -2.49 17.56 -5.27
N GLY A 213 -3.26 18.58 -5.67
CA GLY A 213 -3.21 19.16 -7.02
C GLY A 213 -1.96 20.01 -7.28
N VAL A 214 -1.93 20.67 -8.43
CA VAL A 214 -0.76 21.46 -8.90
C VAL A 214 -0.26 22.53 -7.91
N ASN A 215 -1.11 22.99 -6.99
CA ASN A 215 -0.79 24.02 -5.99
C ASN A 215 -0.64 23.48 -4.56
N ALA A 216 -0.53 22.16 -4.38
CA ALA A 216 -0.37 21.56 -3.07
C ALA A 216 0.98 21.96 -2.44
N ASN A 217 0.95 22.46 -1.20
CA ASN A 217 2.14 22.79 -0.42
C ASN A 217 2.47 21.65 0.56
N ASN A 218 3.73 21.55 0.99
CA ASN A 218 4.14 20.59 2.04
C ASN A 218 3.54 21.03 3.39
N TYR A 219 2.65 20.23 3.98
CA TYR A 219 1.97 20.58 5.24
C TYR A 219 2.55 19.79 6.42
N ARG A 220 3.01 20.50 7.47
CA ARG A 220 3.56 19.89 8.70
C ARG A 220 2.54 19.97 9.85
N GLY A 221 1.98 18.83 10.32
CA GLY A 221 1.13 18.79 11.53
C GLY A 221 0.49 17.43 11.86
N PHE A 222 0.34 17.11 13.16
CA PHE A 222 -0.12 15.82 13.70
C PHE A 222 -1.58 15.42 13.35
N TYR A 223 -2.47 16.40 13.13
CA TYR A 223 -3.87 16.17 12.69
C TYR A 223 -3.98 15.72 11.21
N LEU A 224 -2.89 15.78 10.44
CA LEU A 224 -2.82 15.28 9.07
C LEU A 224 -2.59 13.77 9.02
N TYR A 225 -2.03 13.15 10.05
CA TYR A 225 -1.65 11.72 10.10
C TYR A 225 -2.80 10.76 9.73
N TYR A 226 -4.03 11.06 10.18
CA TYR A 226 -5.20 10.23 9.88
C TYR A 226 -5.77 10.48 8.49
N ARG A 227 -5.75 11.73 8.02
CA ARG A 227 -6.22 12.04 6.66
C ARG A 227 -5.19 11.62 5.62
N SER A 228 -3.90 11.62 5.95
CA SER A 228 -2.80 11.35 5.05
C SER A 228 -2.77 9.88 4.60
N ALA A 229 -3.08 8.93 5.50
CA ALA A 229 -3.34 7.54 5.13
C ALA A 229 -4.54 7.45 4.16
N GLN A 230 -5.67 8.06 4.55
CA GLN A 230 -6.89 8.14 3.71
C GLN A 230 -6.69 8.85 2.36
N HIS A 231 -5.75 9.80 2.27
CA HIS A 231 -5.40 10.53 1.04
C HIS A 231 -4.44 9.73 0.15
N VAL A 232 -3.70 8.73 0.66
CA VAL A 232 -2.98 7.76 -0.18
C VAL A 232 -3.94 6.70 -0.72
N GLU A 233 -4.92 6.25 0.05
CA GLU A 233 -5.88 5.24 -0.43
C GLU A 233 -6.86 5.83 -1.45
N ALA A 234 -7.34 7.05 -1.22
CA ALA A 234 -8.23 7.69 -2.19
C ALA A 234 -7.52 8.07 -3.50
N LEU A 235 -6.18 8.02 -3.54
CA LEU A 235 -5.33 8.22 -4.73
C LEU A 235 -5.57 7.19 -5.84
N ILE A 236 -6.19 6.07 -5.47
CA ILE A 236 -6.17 4.82 -6.22
C ILE A 236 -7.58 4.37 -6.60
N HIS A 237 -8.55 4.91 -5.89
CA HIS A 237 -9.98 4.76 -6.16
C HIS A 237 -10.52 5.70 -7.24
N THR A 238 -9.64 6.50 -7.82
CA THR A 238 -9.87 7.53 -8.84
C THR A 238 -8.92 7.31 -10.00
#